data_AF-A0A967GC19-F1
#
_entry.id   AF-A0A967GC19-F1
#
_cell.length_a   1.000
_cell.length_b   1.000
_cell.length_c   1.000
_cell.angle_alpha   90.00
_cell.angle_beta   90.00
_cell.angle_gamma   90.00
#
_symmetry.space_group_name_H-M   'P 1'
#
loop_
_entity.id
_entity.type
_entity.pdbx_description
1 polymer ?
#
loop_
_entity_poly.entity_id
_entity_poly.type
_entity_poly.pdbx_seq_one_letter_code
_entity_poly.pdbx_strand_id
1 'polypeptide(L)'
;MLAAAAAAQWGDPAPEDLTDAWDCQRYNVPYDGPSLMDQPAGKTFRMNTALNIFDAFDSRQRAMLTGMDMQEWSEKNPRAWKIVAHIERIRFDNSR
;
A
#
# COMPACT_ATOMS: atom_id res chain seq x y z
N MET A 1 7.47 2.84 -1.99
CA MET A 1 7.09 2.09 -0.77
C MET A 1 6.80 3.02 0.41
N LEU A 2 7.77 3.78 0.93
CA LEU A 2 7.54 4.72 2.04
C LEU A 2 6.51 5.81 1.68
N ALA A 3 6.54 6.32 0.44
CA ALA A 3 5.57 7.29 -0.06
C ALA A 3 4.13 6.76 -0.09
N ALA A 4 3.90 5.47 -0.38
CA ALA A 4 2.55 4.89 -0.35
C ALA A 4 2.01 4.79 1.07
N ALA A 5 2.87 4.43 2.04
CA ALA A 5 2.52 4.45 3.45
C ALA A 5 2.26 5.87 3.96
N ALA A 6 3.03 6.86 3.48
CA ALA A 6 2.85 8.26 3.84
C ALA A 6 1.56 8.85 3.25
N ALA A 7 1.22 8.51 2.00
CA ALA A 7 -0.04 8.90 1.39
C ALA A 7 -1.26 8.38 2.17
N ALA A 8 -1.21 7.11 2.60
CA ALA A 8 -2.24 6.55 3.47
C ALA A 8 -2.29 7.24 4.84
N GLN A 9 -1.15 7.59 5.42
CA GLN A 9 -1.10 8.04 6.81
C GLN A 9 -1.33 9.55 7.01
N TRP A 10 -0.77 10.35 6.13
CA TRP A 10 -0.63 11.80 6.30
C TRP A 10 -1.33 12.57 5.19
N GLY A 11 -1.90 11.88 4.19
CA GLY A 11 -2.45 12.52 3.00
C GLY A 11 -1.37 13.09 2.07
N ASP A 12 -0.12 12.62 2.18
CA ASP A 12 0.96 12.99 1.27
C ASP A 12 0.61 12.60 -0.19
N PRO A 13 1.24 13.24 -1.19
CA PRO A 13 1.04 12.87 -2.59
C PRO A 13 1.29 11.37 -2.83
N ALA A 14 0.31 10.72 -3.47
CA ALA A 14 0.42 9.32 -3.84
C ALA A 14 1.56 9.13 -4.85
N PRO A 15 2.42 8.10 -4.69
CA PRO A 15 3.41 7.78 -5.71
C PRO A 15 2.72 7.33 -7.00
N GLU A 16 3.40 7.51 -8.14
CA GLU A 16 2.91 7.17 -9.48
C GLU A 16 2.36 5.74 -9.55
N ASP A 17 3.14 4.75 -9.10
CA ASP A 17 2.72 3.34 -9.09
C ASP A 17 1.42 3.07 -8.28
N LEU A 18 1.10 3.90 -7.27
CA LEU A 18 -0.17 3.81 -6.53
C LEU A 18 -1.32 4.45 -7.31
N THR A 19 -1.07 5.60 -7.93
CA THR A 19 -2.05 6.30 -8.76
C THR A 19 -2.46 5.43 -9.95
N ASP A 20 -1.48 4.83 -10.62
CA ASP A 20 -1.70 3.91 -11.72
C ASP A 20 -2.48 2.67 -11.27
N ALA A 21 -2.17 2.14 -10.08
CA ALA A 21 -2.91 1.00 -9.53
C ALA A 21 -4.39 1.34 -9.34
N TRP A 22 -4.70 2.54 -8.83
CA TRP A 22 -6.08 3.00 -8.67
C TRP A 22 -6.76 3.21 -10.01
N ASP A 23 -6.09 3.80 -11.00
CA ASP A 23 -6.67 3.97 -12.33
C ASP A 23 -6.99 2.62 -12.98
N CYS A 24 -6.07 1.66 -12.91
CA CYS A 24 -6.30 0.30 -13.40
C CYS A 24 -7.48 -0.37 -12.69
N GLN A 25 -7.62 -0.24 -11.37
CA GLN A 25 -8.76 -0.77 -10.62
C GLN A 25 -10.08 -0.08 -10.99
N ARG A 26 -10.04 1.26 -11.15
CA ARG A 26 -11.22 2.09 -11.42
C ARG A 26 -11.79 1.84 -12.80
N TYR A 27 -10.93 1.73 -13.80
CA TYR A 27 -11.34 1.58 -15.20
C TYR A 27 -11.35 0.12 -15.67
N ASN A 28 -10.89 -0.81 -14.83
CA ASN A 28 -10.75 -2.23 -15.15
C ASN A 28 -9.94 -2.46 -16.44
N VAL A 29 -8.84 -1.73 -16.55
CA VAL A 29 -7.90 -1.81 -17.67
C VAL A 29 -6.48 -2.07 -17.17
N PRO A 30 -5.64 -2.76 -17.96
CA PRO A 30 -4.20 -2.78 -17.75
C PRO A 30 -3.57 -1.37 -17.82
N TYR A 31 -2.37 -1.21 -17.26
CA TYR A 31 -1.67 0.08 -17.23
C TYR A 31 -1.21 0.51 -18.63
N ASP A 32 -0.56 -0.39 -19.38
CA ASP A 32 -0.12 -0.10 -20.75
C ASP A 32 -0.46 -1.26 -21.71
N GLY A 33 -1.09 -0.95 -22.84
CA GLY A 33 -1.47 -1.96 -23.84
C GLY A 33 -2.69 -2.84 -23.46
N PRO A 34 -3.10 -3.77 -24.34
CA PRO A 34 -4.33 -4.54 -24.16
C PRO A 34 -4.21 -5.75 -23.22
N SER A 35 -2.99 -6.21 -22.89
CA SER A 35 -2.76 -7.44 -22.11
C SER A 35 -1.87 -7.23 -20.89
N LEU A 36 -2.02 -8.10 -19.89
CA LEU A 36 -1.11 -8.19 -18.75
C LEU A 36 0.34 -8.53 -19.16
N MET A 37 0.50 -9.21 -20.31
CA MET A 37 1.83 -9.57 -20.82
C MET A 37 2.56 -8.39 -21.48
N ASP A 38 1.83 -7.31 -21.79
CA ASP A 38 2.39 -6.11 -22.44
C ASP A 38 2.94 -5.12 -21.39
N GLN A 39 2.74 -5.39 -20.09
CA GLN A 39 3.16 -4.48 -19.04
C GLN A 39 4.68 -4.37 -18.96
N PRO A 40 5.23 -3.16 -18.72
CA PRO A 40 6.65 -3.01 -18.46
C PRO A 40 7.11 -3.92 -17.32
N ALA A 41 8.29 -4.52 -17.48
CA ALA A 41 8.81 -5.48 -16.52
C ALA A 41 8.78 -4.92 -15.09
N GLY A 42 8.16 -5.67 -14.18
CA GLY A 42 8.02 -5.31 -12.77
C GLY A 42 7.02 -4.19 -12.47
N LYS A 43 6.37 -3.55 -13.46
CA LYS A 43 5.38 -2.48 -13.22
C LYS A 43 4.19 -3.00 -12.41
N THR A 44 3.58 -4.09 -12.84
CA THR A 44 2.46 -4.74 -12.10
C THR A 44 2.87 -5.10 -10.68
N PHE A 45 4.09 -5.58 -10.47
CA PHE A 45 4.60 -5.91 -9.13
C PHE A 45 4.73 -4.66 -8.26
N ARG A 46 5.28 -3.56 -8.78
CA ARG A 46 5.41 -2.29 -8.04
C ARG A 46 4.05 -1.69 -7.72
N MET A 47 3.12 -1.65 -8.68
CA MET A 47 1.74 -1.19 -8.49
C MET A 47 1.03 -1.98 -7.39
N ASN A 48 1.08 -3.31 -7.47
CA ASN A 48 0.48 -4.19 -6.46
C ASN A 48 1.15 -4.00 -5.08
N THR A 49 2.47 -3.80 -5.06
CA THR A 49 3.20 -3.50 -3.82
C THR A 49 2.76 -2.18 -3.21
N ALA A 50 2.64 -1.12 -4.03
CA ALA A 50 2.21 0.20 -3.59
C ALA A 50 0.78 0.16 -3.02
N LEU A 51 -0.13 -0.52 -3.72
CA LEU A 51 -1.51 -0.70 -3.30
C LEU A 51 -1.62 -1.47 -1.97
N ASN A 52 -0.94 -2.61 -1.85
CA ASN A 52 -0.96 -3.39 -0.60
C ASN A 52 -0.42 -2.60 0.60
N ILE A 53 0.59 -1.76 0.39
CA ILE A 53 1.12 -0.89 1.44
C ILE A 53 0.09 0.16 1.82
N PHE A 54 -0.50 0.85 0.83
CA PHE A 54 -1.53 1.85 1.08
C PHE A 54 -2.70 1.26 1.88
N ASP A 55 -3.28 0.15 1.40
CA ASP A 55 -4.44 -0.51 2.02
C ASP A 55 -4.13 -0.99 3.45
N ALA A 56 -2.92 -1.50 3.69
CA ALA A 56 -2.51 -1.94 5.03
C ALA A 56 -2.45 -0.77 6.02
N PHE A 57 -1.92 0.37 5.59
CA PHE A 57 -1.83 1.57 6.43
C PHE A 57 -3.17 2.28 6.60
N ASP A 58 -3.98 2.39 5.54
CA ASP A 58 -5.35 2.95 5.61
C ASP A 58 -6.25 2.09 6.51
N SER A 59 -6.22 0.76 6.37
CA SER A 59 -6.94 -0.16 7.27
C SER A 59 -6.53 0.00 8.74
N ARG A 60 -5.23 0.13 9.02
CA ARG A 60 -4.72 0.39 10.37
C ARG A 60 -5.25 1.73 10.91
N GLN A 61 -5.23 2.78 10.10
CA GLN A 61 -5.73 4.09 10.52
C GLN A 61 -7.23 4.07 10.82
N ARG A 62 -8.04 3.45 9.95
CA ARG A 62 -9.47 3.29 10.19
C ARG A 62 -9.73 2.50 11.47
N ALA A 63 -8.99 1.43 11.71
CA ALA A 63 -9.07 0.66 12.96
C ALA A 63 -8.78 1.53 14.20
N MET A 64 -7.71 2.32 14.16
CA MET A 64 -7.38 3.28 15.23
C MET A 64 -8.50 4.31 15.47
N LEU A 65 -9.07 4.87 14.40
CA LEU A 65 -10.16 5.84 14.49
C LEU A 65 -11.44 5.25 15.08
N THR A 66 -11.70 3.96 14.84
CA THR A 66 -12.83 3.23 15.43
C THR A 66 -12.58 2.76 16.87
N GLY A 67 -11.40 3.00 17.42
CA GLY A 67 -11.01 2.54 18.76
C GLY A 67 -10.76 1.03 18.85
N MET A 68 -10.54 0.36 17.72
CA MET A 68 -10.15 -1.05 17.70
C MET A 68 -8.78 -1.21 18.34
N ASP A 69 -8.64 -2.22 19.20
CA ASP A 69 -7.36 -2.57 19.78
C ASP A 69 -6.37 -3.02 18.69
N MET A 70 -5.11 -2.60 18.79
CA MET A 70 -4.10 -2.89 17.78
C MET A 70 -3.64 -4.35 17.82
N GLN A 71 -3.68 -4.98 18.99
CA GLN A 71 -3.44 -6.42 19.07
C GLN A 71 -4.57 -7.17 18.35
N GLU A 72 -5.83 -6.85 18.66
CA GLU A 72 -7.00 -7.39 17.95
C GLU A 72 -6.93 -7.16 16.42
N TRP A 73 -6.58 -5.95 15.98
CA TRP A 73 -6.42 -5.65 14.56
C TRP A 73 -5.35 -6.51 13.90
N SER A 74 -4.22 -6.71 14.57
CA SER A 74 -3.10 -7.50 14.05
C SER A 74 -3.45 -8.99 13.89
N GLU A 75 -4.26 -9.53 14.81
CA GLU A 75 -4.76 -10.91 14.77
C GLU A 75 -5.77 -11.09 13.63
N LYS A 76 -6.64 -10.10 13.39
CA LYS A 76 -7.60 -10.08 12.29
C LYS A 76 -6.96 -9.83 10.92
N ASN A 77 -5.84 -9.10 10.87
CA ASN A 77 -5.18 -8.67 9.64
C ASN A 77 -3.69 -9.08 9.59
N PRO A 78 -3.35 -10.38 9.69
CA PRO A 78 -1.96 -10.82 9.88
C PRO A 78 -1.05 -10.48 8.69
N ARG A 79 -1.58 -10.42 7.47
CA ARG A 79 -0.81 -10.02 6.28
C ARG A 79 -0.52 -8.52 6.27
N ALA A 80 -1.52 -7.69 6.57
CA ALA A 80 -1.35 -6.24 6.65
C ALA A 80 -0.40 -5.86 7.78
N TRP A 81 -0.49 -6.55 8.93
CA TRP A 81 0.43 -6.37 10.05
C TRP A 81 1.88 -6.59 9.66
N LYS A 82 2.19 -7.68 8.93
CA LYS A 82 3.56 -7.94 8.44
C LYS A 82 4.09 -6.83 7.54
N ILE A 83 3.23 -6.27 6.68
CA ILE A 83 3.59 -5.15 5.80
C ILE A 83 3.90 -3.90 6.63
N VAL A 84 3.00 -3.53 7.56
CA VAL A 84 3.21 -2.38 8.44
C VAL A 84 4.49 -2.54 9.25
N ALA A 85 4.68 -3.68 9.92
CA ALA A 85 5.87 -3.95 10.73
C ALA A 85 7.16 -3.86 9.91
N HIS A 86 7.16 -4.37 8.67
CA HIS A 86 8.30 -4.27 7.77
C HIS A 86 8.62 -2.82 7.39
N ILE A 87 7.60 -2.03 7.06
CA ILE A 87 7.77 -0.62 6.69
C ILE A 87 8.23 0.24 7.87
N GLU A 88 7.68 0.02 9.07
CA GLU A 88 8.12 0.72 10.28
C GLU A 88 9.58 0.38 10.62
N ARG A 89 10.00 -0.88 10.40
CA ARG A 89 11.42 -1.26 10.53
C ARG A 89 12.31 -0.47 9.56
N ILE A 90 11.93 -0.39 8.29
CA ILE A 90 12.68 0.39 7.28
C ILE A 90 12.78 1.86 7.69
N ARG A 91 11.70 2.46 8.20
CA ARG A 91 11.70 3.86 8.69
C ARG A 91 12.67 4.04 9.86
N PHE A 92 12.65 3.11 10.82
CA PHE A 92 13.55 3.13 11.95
C PHE A 92 15.02 3.05 11.50
N ASP A 93 15.35 2.14 10.59
CA ASP A 93 16.70 1.97 10.06
C ASP A 93 17.18 3.22 9.30
N ASN A 94 16.29 3.88 8.53
CA ASN A 94 16.61 5.11 7.78
C ASN A 94 16.71 6.37 8.67
N SER A 95 16.27 6.32 9.92
CA SER A 95 16.33 7.44 10.87
C SER A 95 17.61 7.47 11.71
N ARG A 96 18.49 6.47 11.52
CA ARG A 96 19.81 6.35 12.16
C ARG A 96 20.90 6.86 11.23
#